data_AF-A0A660MJU9-F1
#
_entry.id   AF-A0A660MJU9-F1
#
_cell.length_a   1.000
_cell.length_b   1.000
_cell.length_c   1.000
_cell.angle_alpha   90.00
_cell.angle_beta   90.00
_cell.angle_gamma   90.00
#
_symmetry.space_group_name_H-M   'P 1'
#
loop_
_entity.id
_entity.type
_entity.pdbx_description
1 polymer ?
#
loop_
_entity_poly.entity_id
_entity_poly.type
_entity_poly.pdbx_seq_one_letter_code
_entity_poly.pdbx_strand_id
1 'polypeptide(L)' 'AKGWARVDFILDGDNRPWLLEINMVPGMTSHSLVPLAARTDGMDFAALVLEILAQTR' A
#
# COMPACT_ATOMS: atom_id res chain seq x y z
N ALA A 1 13.15 -11.16 -4.30
CA ALA A 1 13.06 -9.73 -3.93
C ALA A 1 12.31 -9.62 -2.61
N LYS A 2 12.65 -8.66 -1.74
CA LYS A 2 11.94 -8.35 -0.49
C LYS A 2 11.68 -6.85 -0.46
N GLY A 3 10.52 -6.43 0.04
CA GLY A 3 10.08 -5.04 0.06
C GLY A 3 8.56 -4.95 0.24
N TRP A 4 8.02 -3.77 -0.04
CA TRP A 4 6.60 -3.45 0.05
C TRP A 4 6.09 -2.97 -1.31
N ALA A 5 4.78 -3.05 -1.54
CA ALA A 5 4.14 -2.61 -2.78
C ALA A 5 2.65 -2.34 -2.55
N ARG A 6 2.02 -1.58 -3.46
CA ARG A 6 0.55 -1.51 -3.57
C ARG A 6 0.09 -2.47 -4.68
N VAL A 7 -0.88 -3.32 -4.38
CA VAL A 7 -1.47 -4.25 -5.34
C VAL A 7 -2.91 -3.87 -5.59
N ASP A 8 -3.24 -3.55 -6.84
CA ASP A 8 -4.55 -3.06 -7.21
C ASP A 8 -5.37 -4.18 -7.84
N PHE A 9 -6.57 -4.40 -7.31
CA PHE A 9 -7.53 -5.40 -7.80
C PHE A 9 -8.84 -4.73 -8.20
N ILE A 10 -9.52 -5.30 -9.20
CA ILE A 10 -10.92 -5.06 -9.47
C ILE A 10 -11.73 -6.32 -9.16
N LEU A 11 -12.94 -6.17 -8.64
CA LEU A 11 -13.85 -7.29 -8.41
C LEU A 11 -14.81 -7.39 -9.60
N ASP A 12 -15.01 -8.59 -10.13
CA ASP A 12 -16.07 -8.83 -11.12
C ASP A 12 -17.46 -8.93 -10.47
N GLY A 13 -18.48 -9.22 -11.30
CA GLY A 13 -19.86 -9.36 -10.83
C GLY A 13 -20.10 -10.49 -9.82
N ASP A 14 -19.17 -11.45 -9.72
CA ASP A 14 -19.21 -12.56 -8.77
C ASP A 14 -18.24 -12.35 -7.58
N ASN A 15 -17.78 -11.11 -7.39
CA ASN A 15 -16.84 -10.71 -6.34
C ASN A 15 -15.47 -11.43 -6.45
N ARG A 16 -15.09 -11.89 -7.64
CA ARG A 16 -13.77 -12.48 -7.88
C ARG A 16 -12.73 -11.38 -8.13
N PRO A 17 -11.58 -11.40 -7.44
CA PRO A 17 -10.55 -10.39 -7.62
C PRO A 17 -9.72 -10.65 -8.88
N TRP A 18 -9.57 -9.62 -9.69
CA TRP A 18 -8.73 -9.56 -10.87
C TRP A 18 -7.59 -8.58 -10.61
N LEU A 19 -6.35 -9.06 -10.70
CA LEU A 19 -5.15 -8.23 -10.54
C LEU A 19 -5.05 -7.26 -11.72
N LEU A 20 -4.94 -5.96 -11.43
CA LEU A 20 -4.72 -4.92 -12.43
C LEU A 20 -3.23 -4.63 -12.57
N GLU A 21 -2.61 -4.23 -11.46
CA GLU A 21 -1.21 -3.82 -11.44
C GLU A 21 -0.56 -4.00 -10.06
N ILE A 22 0.76 -4.03 -10.06
CA ILE A 22 1.60 -4.03 -8.87
C ILE A 22 2.50 -2.79 -8.93
N ASN A 23 2.25 -1.84 -8.04
CA ASN A 23 3.08 -0.66 -7.86
C ASN A 23 4.19 -0.95 -6.85
N MET A 24 5.37 -1.35 -7.33
CA MET A 24 6.52 -1.66 -6.47
C MET A 24 6.99 -0.46 -5.62
N VAL A 25 6.82 0.76 -6.14
CA VAL A 25 7.05 2.01 -5.41
C VAL A 25 5.81 2.88 -5.57
N PRO A 26 4.81 2.74 -4.70
CA PRO A 26 3.57 3.51 -4.83
C PRO A 26 3.78 4.97 -4.36
N GLY A 27 2.84 5.84 -4.73
CA GLY A 27 2.86 7.24 -4.29
C GLY A 27 2.78 7.37 -2.77
N MET A 28 3.49 8.37 -2.22
CA MET A 28 3.63 8.60 -0.78
C MET A 28 3.23 10.03 -0.34
N THR A 29 2.38 10.71 -1.12
CA THR A 29 1.84 12.02 -0.74
C THR A 29 0.68 11.88 0.24
N SER A 30 0.24 12.99 0.86
CA SER A 30 -0.89 13.00 1.79
C SER A 30 -2.20 12.44 1.20
N HIS A 31 -2.35 12.48 -0.12
CA HIS A 31 -3.51 11.99 -0.87
C HIS A 31 -3.29 10.61 -1.50
N SER A 32 -2.11 10.01 -1.36
CA SER A 32 -1.82 8.70 -1.90
C SER A 32 -2.46 7.58 -1.06
N LEU A 33 -2.84 6.48 -1.71
CA LEU A 33 -3.61 5.39 -1.09
C LEU A 33 -2.89 4.72 0.08
N VAL A 34 -1.57 4.51 0.01
CA VAL A 34 -0.85 3.83 1.11
C VAL A 34 -0.79 4.70 2.37
N PRO A 35 -0.38 5.99 2.32
CA PRO A 35 -0.51 6.88 3.47
C PRO A 35 -1.94 7.02 4.00
N LEU A 36 -2.95 7.05 3.11
CA LEU A 36 -4.35 7.15 3.54
C LEU A 36 -4.82 5.88 4.27
N ALA A 37 -4.45 4.70 3.78
CA ALA A 37 -4.76 3.42 4.41
C ALA A 37 -4.11 3.31 5.79
N ALA A 38 -2.82 3.66 5.91
CA ALA A 38 -2.12 3.70 7.19
C ALA A 38 -2.81 4.62 8.21
N ARG A 39 -3.19 5.83 7.80
CA ARG A 39 -3.94 6.76 8.67
C ARG A 39 -5.29 6.20 9.11
N THR A 40 -5.98 5.48 8.23
CA THR A 40 -7.26 4.83 8.56
C THR A 40 -7.08 3.74 9.62
N ASP A 41 -5.91 3.10 9.65
CA ASP A 41 -5.49 2.13 10.65
C ASP A 41 -4.82 2.78 11.90
N GLY A 42 -4.91 4.11 12.03
CA GLY A 42 -4.35 4.85 13.18
C GLY A 42 -2.83 5.06 13.13
N MET A 43 -2.16 4.70 12.03
CA MET A 43 -0.74 4.89 11.82
C MET A 43 -0.48 6.23 11.10
N ASP A 44 0.27 7.13 11.73
CA ASP A 44 0.68 8.37 11.07
C ASP A 44 1.75 8.13 9.99
N PHE A 45 2.06 9.17 9.20
CA PHE A 45 3.00 9.03 8.09
C PHE A 45 4.43 8.70 8.55
N ALA A 46 4.87 9.22 9.69
CA ALA A 46 6.21 8.96 10.19
C ALA A 46 6.33 7.50 10.66
N ALA A 47 5.33 7.01 11.37
CA ALA A 47 5.22 5.61 11.78
C ALA A 47 5.20 4.67 10.57
N LEU A 48 4.44 4.99 9.51
CA LEU A 48 4.44 4.23 8.26
C LEU A 48 5.83 4.16 7.61
N VAL A 49 6.54 5.28 7.55
CA VAL A 49 7.90 5.32 6.96
C VAL A 49 8.88 4.48 7.79
N LEU A 50 8.79 4.54 9.12
CA LEU A 50 9.64 3.73 10.00
C LEU A 50 9.34 2.24 9.88
N GLU A 51 8.06 1.87 9.74
CA GLU A 51 7.65 0.47 9.52
C GLU A 51 8.22 -0.08 8.21
N ILE A 52 8.11 0.68 7.11
CA ILE A 52 8.70 0.31 5.82
C ILE A 52 10.22 0.15 5.94
N LEU A 53 10.89 1.08 6.64
CA LEU A 53 12.33 1.05 6.82
C LEU A 53 12.77 -0.17 7.64
N ALA A 54 12.02 -0.54 8.68
CA ALA A 54 12.30 -1.70 9.53
C ALA A 54 12.25 -3.03 8.77
N GLN A 55 11.57 -3.09 7.63
CA GLN A 55 11.49 -4.26 6.76
C GLN A 55 12.70 -4.38 5.81
N THR A 56 13.54 -3.35 5.72
CA THR A 56 14.76 -3.35 4.91
C THR A 56 15.90 -4.00 5.71
N ARG A 57 16.56 -5.01 5.14
CA ARG A 57 17.75 -5.67 5.72
C ARG A 57 19.02 -5.10 5.11
#